data_AF-A0A148N7H9-F1
#
_entry.id   AF-A0A148N7H9-F1
#
_cell.length_a   1.000
_cell.length_b   1.000
_cell.length_c   1.000
_cell.angle_alpha   90.00
_cell.angle_beta   90.00
_cell.angle_gamma   90.00
#
_symmetry.space_group_name_H-M   'P 1'
#
loop_
_entity.id
_entity.type
_entity.pdbx_description
1 polymer ?
#
loop_
_entity_poly.entity_id
_entity_poly.type
_entity_poly.pdbx_seq_one_letter_code
_entity_poly.pdbx_strand_id
1 'polypeptide(L)'
;MIRRPRLWAWLSLGFGGLGLVGVGSWPQWFFPLLWGAPLLLFVALQVLLGDKTYFAPLAHGRWEIVALPALSALICGFFWEMWNYWSDPKWVYTVPFVSRFKIFEMPLLGYSGYLPFGLECAVVAHWLARLLNQPDDATRIPGVF
;
A
#
# COMPACT_ATOMS: atom_id res chain seq x y z
N MET A 1 17.02 -11.95 10.35
CA MET A 1 16.56 -11.12 11.49
C MET A 1 17.05 -9.69 11.30
N ILE A 2 16.15 -8.69 11.29
CA ILE A 2 16.53 -7.28 11.14
C ILE A 2 17.25 -6.82 12.41
N ARG A 3 18.46 -6.28 12.27
CA ARG A 3 19.21 -5.69 13.39
C ARG A 3 18.58 -4.32 13.70
N ARG A 4 18.05 -4.15 14.92
CA ARG A 4 17.39 -2.92 15.44
C ARG A 4 16.06 -2.52 14.74
N PRO A 5 14.97 -3.30 14.89
CA PRO A 5 13.70 -3.04 14.21
C PRO A 5 13.09 -1.66 14.55
N ARG A 6 13.22 -1.17 15.79
CA ARG A 6 12.68 0.14 16.19
C ARG A 6 13.38 1.32 15.53
N LEU A 7 14.68 1.24 15.28
CA LEU A 7 15.43 2.29 14.58
C LEU A 7 14.92 2.42 13.14
N TRP A 8 14.80 1.30 12.44
CA TRP A 8 14.26 1.28 11.08
C TRP A 8 12.83 1.78 11.03
N ALA A 9 12.00 1.44 12.01
CA ALA A 9 10.64 1.97 12.09
C ALA A 9 10.62 3.50 12.25
N TRP A 10 11.44 4.08 13.12
CA TRP A 10 11.56 5.54 13.23
C TRP A 10 12.07 6.20 11.95
N LEU A 11 13.05 5.59 11.27
CA LEU A 11 13.53 6.10 9.99
C LEU A 11 12.44 6.05 8.91
N SER A 12 11.68 4.95 8.84
CA SER A 12 10.54 4.82 7.93
C SER A 12 9.43 5.83 8.23
N LEU A 13 9.13 6.08 9.51
CA LEU A 13 8.18 7.13 9.92
C LEU A 13 8.65 8.52 9.46
N GLY A 14 9.91 8.87 9.74
CA GLY A 14 10.48 10.15 9.35
C GLY A 14 10.47 10.32 7.84
N PHE A 15 10.93 9.32 7.10
CA PHE A 15 10.96 9.34 5.64
C PHE A 15 9.56 9.43 5.02
N GLY A 16 8.61 8.60 5.48
CA GLY A 16 7.24 8.61 4.98
C GLY A 16 6.53 9.93 5.32
N GLY A 17 6.66 10.42 6.55
CA GLY A 17 6.03 11.66 6.99
C GLY A 17 6.59 12.90 6.28
N LEU A 18 7.92 13.04 6.24
CA LEU A 18 8.56 14.14 5.49
C LEU A 18 8.25 14.05 4.00
N GLY A 19 8.18 12.83 3.46
CA GLY A 19 7.80 12.58 2.08
C GLY A 19 6.41 13.10 1.75
N LEU A 20 5.41 12.78 2.58
CA LEU A 20 4.03 13.24 2.40
C LEU A 20 3.89 14.76 2.57
N VAL A 21 4.63 15.36 3.51
CA VAL A 21 4.72 16.83 3.62
C VAL A 21 5.34 17.43 2.35
N GLY A 22 6.38 16.78 1.81
CA GLY A 22 7.04 17.16 0.56
C GLY A 22 6.12 17.12 -0.65
N VAL A 23 5.14 16.21 -0.70
CA VAL A 23 4.12 16.17 -1.77
C VAL A 23 3.34 17.48 -1.86
N GLY A 24 3.02 18.11 -0.72
CA GLY A 24 2.31 19.39 -0.71
C GLY A 24 3.12 20.57 -1.25
N SER A 25 4.46 20.50 -1.15
CA SER A 25 5.35 21.60 -1.56
C SER A 25 5.93 21.41 -2.97
N TRP A 26 6.31 20.17 -3.32
CA TRP A 26 6.92 19.82 -4.60
C TRP A 26 6.32 18.51 -5.15
N PRO A 27 5.04 18.51 -5.54
CA PRO A 27 4.34 17.32 -5.98
C PRO A 27 5.02 16.64 -7.18
N GLN A 28 5.70 17.41 -8.04
CA GLN A 28 6.41 16.88 -9.20
C GLN A 28 7.49 15.83 -8.84
N TRP A 29 8.14 15.97 -7.68
CA TRP A 29 9.22 15.06 -7.27
C TRP A 29 8.76 14.04 -6.24
N PHE A 30 7.86 14.44 -5.33
CA PHE A 30 7.46 13.61 -4.20
C PHE A 30 6.22 12.73 -4.48
N PHE A 31 5.54 12.88 -5.63
CA PHE A 31 4.36 12.06 -5.93
C PHE A 31 4.53 10.54 -5.75
N PRO A 32 5.70 9.90 -6.01
CA PRO A 32 5.81 8.45 -5.83
C PRO A 32 5.69 8.04 -4.35
N LEU A 33 6.03 8.95 -3.43
CA LEU A 33 5.88 8.69 -2.00
C LEU A 33 4.41 8.67 -1.59
N LEU A 34 3.50 9.29 -2.36
CA LEU A 34 2.07 9.18 -2.09
C LEU A 34 1.59 7.72 -2.17
N TRP A 35 2.22 6.89 -3.02
CA TRP A 35 1.84 5.48 -3.20
C TRP A 35 2.37 4.57 -2.09
N GLY A 36 3.58 4.83 -1.60
CA GLY A 36 4.27 3.91 -0.68
C GLY A 36 4.35 4.40 0.77
N ALA A 37 4.32 5.72 1.00
CA ALA A 37 4.51 6.27 2.34
C ALA A 37 3.41 5.83 3.33
N PRO A 38 2.11 5.83 2.99
CA PRO A 38 1.07 5.37 3.92
C PRO A 38 1.30 3.94 4.42
N LEU A 39 1.59 3.00 3.51
CA LEU A 39 2.00 1.64 3.85
C LEU A 39 3.20 1.62 4.81
N LEU A 40 4.26 2.37 4.49
CA LEU A 40 5.46 2.45 5.35
C LEU A 40 5.12 2.98 6.75
N LEU A 41 4.25 3.99 6.84
CA LEU A 41 3.82 4.58 8.10
C LEU A 41 3.08 3.55 8.97
N PHE A 42 2.09 2.85 8.41
CA PHE A 42 1.34 1.84 9.16
C PHE A 42 2.23 0.69 9.65
N VAL A 43 3.13 0.18 8.81
CA VAL A 43 4.07 -0.87 9.20
C VAL A 43 5.02 -0.39 10.29
N ALA A 44 5.54 0.84 10.17
CA ALA A 44 6.42 1.41 11.17
C ALA A 44 5.70 1.61 12.52
N LEU A 45 4.45 2.06 12.51
CA LEU A 45 3.62 2.19 13.71
C LEU A 45 3.42 0.84 14.40
N GLN A 46 3.08 -0.23 13.66
CA GLN A 46 2.97 -1.58 14.22
C GLN A 46 4.26 -2.00 14.94
N VAL A 47 5.43 -1.78 14.32
CA VAL A 47 6.72 -2.11 14.94
C VAL A 47 7.00 -1.27 16.20
N LEU A 48 6.68 0.03 16.18
CA LEU A 48 6.96 0.93 17.31
C LEU A 48 6.05 0.68 18.50
N LEU A 49 4.80 0.27 18.26
CA LEU A 49 3.83 -0.13 19.27
C LEU A 49 4.10 -1.53 19.82
N GLY A 50 5.01 -2.29 19.21
CA GLY A 50 5.32 -3.66 19.61
C GLY A 50 4.31 -4.69 19.11
N ASP A 51 3.47 -4.32 18.15
CA ASP A 51 2.49 -5.21 17.53
C ASP A 51 3.15 -6.23 16.60
N LYS A 52 2.49 -7.37 16.45
CA LYS A 52 2.83 -8.35 15.40
C LYS A 52 2.50 -7.77 14.03
N THR A 53 3.54 -7.49 13.27
CA THR A 53 3.42 -6.97 11.89
C THR A 53 2.62 -7.91 11.00
N TYR A 54 1.86 -7.35 10.07
CA TYR A 54 1.16 -8.11 9.04
C TYR A 54 2.10 -9.07 8.27
N PHE A 55 3.34 -8.63 8.05
CA PHE A 55 4.35 -9.37 7.28
C PHE A 55 5.06 -10.49 8.05
N ALA A 56 4.73 -10.76 9.31
CA ALA A 56 5.35 -11.85 10.08
C ALA A 56 5.30 -13.23 9.39
N PRO A 57 4.22 -13.61 8.67
CA PRO A 57 4.17 -14.87 7.91
C PRO A 57 5.18 -14.99 6.76
N LEU A 58 5.70 -13.90 6.19
CA LEU A 58 6.71 -13.98 5.10
C LEU A 58 7.96 -14.75 5.53
N ALA A 59 8.31 -14.68 6.81
CA ALA A 59 9.47 -15.41 7.35
C ALA A 59 9.32 -16.94 7.22
N HIS A 60 8.09 -17.42 7.02
CA HIS A 60 7.75 -18.83 6.83
C HIS A 60 7.42 -19.17 5.37
N GLY A 61 7.80 -18.31 4.42
CA GLY A 61 7.59 -18.55 2.97
C GLY A 61 6.18 -18.24 2.48
N ARG A 62 5.32 -17.67 3.32
CA ARG A 62 3.94 -17.32 2.96
C ARG A 62 3.88 -16.02 2.17
N TRP A 63 4.19 -16.10 0.87
CA TRP A 63 4.23 -14.93 -0.04
C TRP A 63 2.83 -14.48 -0.50
N GLU A 64 1.81 -15.34 -0.32
CA GLU A 64 0.43 -15.07 -0.68
C GLU A 64 -0.15 -13.88 0.07
N ILE A 65 0.34 -13.60 1.30
CA ILE A 65 -0.08 -12.42 2.06
C ILE A 65 0.41 -11.11 1.45
N VAL A 66 1.33 -11.15 0.49
CA VAL A 66 1.72 -9.97 -0.30
C VAL A 66 1.03 -9.99 -1.67
N ALA A 67 1.13 -11.13 -2.37
CA ALA A 67 0.67 -11.21 -3.74
C ALA A 67 -0.85 -11.08 -3.86
N LEU A 68 -1.63 -11.71 -2.98
CA LEU A 68 -3.08 -11.62 -3.07
C LEU A 68 -3.60 -10.19 -2.88
N PRO A 69 -3.26 -9.46 -1.80
CA PRO A 69 -3.73 -8.08 -1.67
C PRO A 69 -3.27 -7.17 -2.82
N ALA A 70 -2.01 -7.31 -3.26
CA ALA A 70 -1.47 -6.51 -4.36
C ALA A 70 -2.19 -6.79 -5.69
N LEU A 71 -2.42 -8.07 -6.02
CA LEU A 71 -3.14 -8.47 -7.23
C LEU A 71 -4.63 -8.12 -7.15
N SER A 72 -5.27 -8.34 -6.00
CA SER A 72 -6.66 -7.93 -5.77
C SER A 72 -6.82 -6.43 -6.00
N ALA A 73 -5.95 -5.60 -5.41
CA ALA A 73 -5.99 -4.16 -5.61
C ALA A 73 -5.69 -3.75 -7.05
N LEU A 74 -4.78 -4.43 -7.74
CA LEU A 74 -4.49 -4.16 -9.16
C LEU A 74 -5.70 -4.47 -10.05
N ILE A 75 -6.36 -5.62 -9.83
CA ILE A 75 -7.56 -6.01 -10.59
C ILE A 75 -8.71 -5.06 -10.27
N CYS A 76 -8.94 -4.74 -8.99
CA CYS A 76 -9.94 -3.76 -8.59
C CYS A 76 -9.64 -2.38 -9.21
N GLY A 77 -8.39 -1.95 -9.18
CA GLY A 77 -7.93 -0.70 -9.79
C GLY A 77 -8.12 -0.67 -11.31
N PHE A 78 -7.91 -1.79 -11.99
CA PHE A 78 -8.20 -1.90 -13.42
C PHE A 78 -9.68 -1.64 -13.73
N PHE A 79 -10.60 -2.29 -12.99
CA PHE A 79 -12.03 -2.06 -13.17
C PHE A 79 -12.46 -0.67 -12.72
N TRP A 80 -11.85 -0.12 -11.67
CA TRP A 80 -12.06 1.26 -11.23
C TRP A 80 -11.75 2.24 -12.37
N GLU A 81 -10.60 2.09 -13.02
CA GLU A 81 -10.21 2.94 -14.14
C GLU A 81 -11.08 2.71 -15.39
N MET A 82 -11.53 1.48 -15.62
CA MET A 82 -12.50 1.18 -16.66
C MET A 82 -13.81 1.97 -16.44
N TRP A 83 -14.36 1.95 -15.23
CA TRP A 83 -15.59 2.70 -14.91
C TRP A 83 -15.37 4.21 -14.95
N ASN A 84 -14.23 4.68 -14.45
CA ASN A 84 -13.82 6.09 -14.50
C ASN A 84 -13.75 6.63 -15.94
N TYR A 85 -13.34 5.81 -16.90
CA TYR A 85 -13.29 6.22 -18.30
C TYR A 85 -14.67 6.58 -18.87
N TRP A 86 -15.69 5.84 -18.46
CA TRP A 86 -17.07 5.96 -18.92
C TRP A 86 -17.94 6.89 -18.06
N SER A 87 -17.41 7.46 -16.98
CA SER A 87 -18.16 8.38 -16.13
C SER A 87 -18.12 9.81 -16.68
N ASP A 88 -19.26 10.51 -16.56
CA ASP A 88 -19.41 11.90 -16.98
C ASP A 88 -18.58 12.85 -16.07
N PRO A 89 -18.63 12.70 -14.72
CA PRO A 89 -17.54 13.17 -13.87
C PRO A 89 -16.43 12.11 -13.84
N LYS A 90 -15.33 12.38 -14.53
CA LYS A 90 -14.15 11.50 -14.54
C LYS A 90 -12.95 12.11 -13.81
N TRP A 91 -12.14 11.25 -13.24
CA TRP A 91 -10.83 11.55 -12.70
C TRP A 91 -9.82 11.57 -13.83
N VAL A 92 -9.25 12.75 -14.12
CA VAL A 92 -8.17 12.89 -15.11
C VAL A 92 -6.85 12.98 -14.37
N TYR A 93 -5.99 11.98 -14.58
CA TYR A 93 -4.70 11.91 -13.90
C TYR A 93 -3.63 12.68 -14.66
N THR A 94 -2.94 13.56 -13.94
CA THR A 94 -1.71 14.21 -14.39
C THR A 94 -0.57 13.72 -13.52
N VAL A 95 0.10 12.65 -13.95
CA VAL A 95 1.25 12.10 -13.22
C VAL A 95 2.55 12.66 -13.82
N PRO A 96 3.33 13.45 -13.05
CA PRO A 96 4.55 14.07 -13.54
C PRO A 96 5.50 13.05 -14.18
N PHE A 97 6.09 13.40 -15.32
CA PHE A 97 7.10 12.61 -16.06
C PHE A 97 6.65 11.26 -16.64
N VAL A 98 5.53 10.68 -16.18
CA VAL A 98 5.11 9.31 -16.55
C VAL A 98 3.72 9.24 -17.17
N SER A 99 3.16 10.37 -17.62
CA SER A 99 1.83 10.46 -18.26
C SER A 99 1.73 9.83 -19.67
N ARG A 100 2.58 8.84 -20.00
CA ARG A 100 2.61 8.15 -21.29
C ARG A 100 2.04 6.73 -21.16
N PHE A 101 1.60 6.13 -22.27
CA PHE A 101 1.01 4.78 -22.32
C PHE A 101 -0.19 4.64 -21.36
N LYS A 102 -1.24 5.41 -21.61
CA LYS A 102 -2.45 5.35 -20.80
C LYS A 102 -3.26 4.09 -21.10
N ILE A 103 -3.73 3.45 -20.04
CA ILE A 103 -4.81 2.46 -20.09
C ILE A 103 -5.98 3.16 -19.40
N PHE A 104 -7.07 3.39 -20.13
CA PHE A 104 -8.11 4.32 -19.70
C PHE A 104 -7.54 5.74 -19.43
N GLU A 105 -7.90 6.39 -18.32
CA GLU A 105 -7.40 7.73 -17.97
C GLU A 105 -6.02 7.69 -17.26
N MET A 106 -5.62 6.54 -16.72
CA MET A 106 -4.43 6.37 -15.90
C MET A 106 -3.21 5.94 -16.74
N PRO A 107 -2.03 6.56 -16.54
CA PRO A 107 -0.80 6.06 -17.16
C PRO A 107 -0.43 4.68 -16.62
N LEU A 108 0.20 3.85 -17.45
CA LEU A 108 0.62 2.49 -17.06
C LEU A 108 1.41 2.45 -15.76
N LEU A 109 2.33 3.40 -15.56
CA LEU A 109 3.12 3.49 -14.33
C LEU A 109 2.29 3.90 -13.10
N GLY A 110 1.16 4.58 -13.31
CA GLY A 110 0.21 4.88 -12.25
C GLY A 110 -0.38 3.63 -11.60
N TYR A 111 -0.60 2.57 -12.37
CA TYR A 111 -1.12 1.30 -11.84
C TYR A 111 -0.18 0.65 -10.81
N SER A 112 1.11 0.98 -10.82
CA SER A 112 2.05 0.51 -9.80
C SER A 112 1.67 0.96 -8.39
N GLY A 113 0.90 2.05 -8.25
CA GLY A 113 0.36 2.53 -6.98
C GLY A 113 -0.70 1.60 -6.37
N TYR A 114 -1.40 0.79 -7.16
CA TYR A 114 -2.36 -0.19 -6.62
C TYR A 114 -1.66 -1.32 -5.86
N LEU A 115 -0.41 -1.65 -6.20
CA LEU A 115 0.35 -2.71 -5.53
C LEU A 115 0.61 -2.40 -4.04
N PRO A 116 1.25 -1.27 -3.67
CA PRO A 116 1.40 -0.90 -2.26
C PRO A 116 0.07 -0.56 -1.61
N PHE A 117 -0.91 -0.02 -2.34
CA PHE A 117 -2.24 0.27 -1.80
C PHE A 117 -2.98 -1.00 -1.34
N GLY A 118 -2.90 -2.10 -2.10
CA GLY A 118 -3.47 -3.38 -1.69
C GLY A 118 -2.85 -3.90 -0.38
N LEU A 119 -1.54 -3.76 -0.25
CA LEU A 119 -0.83 -4.11 0.99
C LEU A 119 -1.22 -3.18 2.15
N GLU A 120 -1.39 -1.88 1.89
CA GLU A 120 -1.83 -0.92 2.88
C GLU A 120 -3.20 -1.31 3.45
N CYS A 121 -4.17 -1.60 2.57
CA CYS A 121 -5.49 -2.08 2.96
C CYS A 121 -5.40 -3.34 3.84
N ALA A 122 -4.55 -4.31 3.48
CA ALA A 122 -4.37 -5.53 4.26
C ALA A 122 -3.72 -5.26 5.64
N VAL A 123 -2.70 -4.39 5.68
CA VAL A 123 -2.03 -3.99 6.92
C VAL A 123 -3.00 -3.28 7.86
N VAL A 124 -3.82 -2.37 7.34
CA VAL A 124 -4.84 -1.64 8.10
C VAL A 124 -5.94 -2.58 8.57
N ALA A 125 -6.47 -3.45 7.70
CA ALA A 125 -7.50 -4.42 8.04
C ALA A 125 -7.03 -5.38 9.15
N HIS A 126 -5.80 -5.88 9.05
CA HIS A 126 -5.17 -6.71 10.07
C HIS A 126 -5.04 -5.98 11.41
N TRP A 127 -4.65 -4.70 11.38
CA TRP A 127 -4.51 -3.91 12.58
C TRP A 127 -5.87 -3.62 13.24
N LEU A 128 -6.88 -3.28 12.43
CA LEU A 128 -8.26 -3.08 12.90
C LEU A 128 -8.85 -4.36 13.50
N ALA A 129 -8.64 -5.52 12.87
CA ALA A 129 -9.10 -6.80 13.40
C ALA A 129 -8.53 -7.08 14.81
N ARG A 130 -7.24 -6.77 15.03
CA ARG A 130 -6.63 -6.85 16.38
C ARG A 130 -7.27 -5.87 17.36
N LEU A 131 -7.52 -4.62 16.96
CA LEU A 131 -8.17 -3.63 17.82
C LEU A 131 -9.60 -4.04 18.21
N LEU A 132 -10.29 -4.77 17.33
CA LEU A 132 -11.61 -5.33 17.57
C LEU A 132 -11.58 -6.67 18.32
N ASN A 133 -10.41 -7.13 18.78
CA ASN A 133 -10.19 -8.44 19.41
C ASN A 133 -10.75 -9.62 18.57
N GLN A 134 -10.77 -9.48 17.26
CA GLN A 134 -11.13 -10.59 16.37
C GLN A 134 -10.00 -11.63 16.39
N PRO A 135 -10.32 -12.93 16.33
CA PRO A 135 -9.30 -13.95 16.16
C PRO A 135 -8.49 -13.67 14.88
N ASP A 136 -7.19 -14.01 14.90
CA ASP A 136 -6.19 -13.78 13.82
C ASP A 136 -6.51 -14.59 12.52
N ASP A 137 -7.79 -14.79 12.16
CA ASP A 137 -8.27 -15.46 10.96
C ASP A 137 -7.97 -14.68 9.67
N ALA A 138 -7.76 -13.35 9.75
CA ALA A 138 -7.39 -12.53 8.58
C ALA A 138 -6.04 -12.94 7.94
N THR A 139 -5.20 -13.69 8.65
CA THR A 139 -3.95 -14.26 8.12
C THR A 139 -4.11 -15.70 7.62
N ARG A 140 -5.27 -16.33 7.82
CA ARG A 140 -5.61 -17.62 7.23
C ARG A 140 -6.34 -17.36 5.93
N ILE A 141 -5.62 -17.48 4.83
CA ILE A 141 -6.25 -17.56 3.51
C ILE A 141 -6.76 -19.00 3.42
N PRO A 142 -8.08 -19.25 3.50
CA PRO A 142 -8.58 -20.61 3.46
C PRO A 142 -8.40 -21.15 2.04
N GLY A 143 -7.66 -22.24 1.87
CA GLY A 143 -7.68 -23.01 0.61
C GLY A 143 -6.64 -22.65 -0.47
N VAL A 144 -5.49 -22.06 -0.11
CA VAL A 144 -4.29 -22.25 -0.94
C VAL A 144 -3.68 -23.57 -0.51
N PHE A 145 -3.91 -24.63 -1.30
CA PHE A 145 -3.46 -26.00 -1.06
C PHE A 145 -1.96 -26.12 -0.85
#